data_AF-A0A356TJL2-F1
#
_entry.id   AF-A0A356TJL2-F1
#
_cell.length_a   1.000
_cell.length_b   1.000
_cell.length_c   1.000
_cell.angle_alpha   90.00
_cell.angle_beta   90.00
_cell.angle_gamma   90.00
#
_symmetry.space_group_name_H-M   'P 1'
#
loop_
_entity.id
_entity.type
_entity.pdbx_description
1 polymer ?
#
loop_
_entity_poly.entity_id
_entity_poly.type
_entity_poly.pdbx_seq_one_letter_code
_entity_poly.pdbx_strand_id
1 'polypeptide(L)'
;LRDDIELVLDAAERAKALTRQLLAFSRRELYDAQIFDLRAALDEMRALLSRVIAENIEVELELGPEPLNVRADRGQIEQLTLNLATNARDAMP
;
A
#
# COMPACT_ATOMS: atom_id res chain seq x y z
N LEU A 1 35.91 -9.85 16.35
CA LEU A 1 35.76 -10.98 15.39
C LEU A 1 34.34 -11.53 15.36
N ARG A 2 33.77 -12.00 16.47
CA ARG A 2 32.37 -12.49 16.49
C ARG A 2 31.36 -11.36 16.28
N ASP A 3 31.59 -10.24 16.94
CA ASP A 3 30.76 -9.03 16.83
C ASP A 3 30.83 -8.41 15.42
N ASP A 4 32.01 -8.47 14.77
CA ASP A 4 32.18 -8.00 13.40
C ASP A 4 31.39 -8.86 12.40
N ILE A 5 31.33 -10.19 12.63
CA ILE A 5 30.54 -11.12 11.81
C ILE A 5 29.05 -10.84 11.99
N GLU A 6 28.58 -10.58 13.22
CA GLU A 6 27.18 -10.22 13.48
C GLU A 6 26.79 -8.89 12.81
N LEU A 7 27.66 -7.88 12.86
CA LEU A 7 27.46 -6.60 12.16
C LEU A 7 27.37 -6.77 10.64
N VAL A 8 28.21 -7.63 10.06
CA VAL A 8 28.19 -7.92 8.61
C VAL A 8 26.90 -8.65 8.22
N LEU A 9 26.44 -9.60 9.03
CA LEU A 9 25.19 -10.33 8.79
C LEU A 9 23.97 -9.42 8.86
N ASP A 10 23.90 -8.53 9.86
CA ASP A 10 22.78 -7.59 10.00
C ASP A 10 22.75 -6.57 8.85
N ALA A 11 23.92 -6.07 8.44
CA ALA A 11 24.05 -5.21 7.25
C ALA A 11 23.60 -5.93 5.96
N ALA A 12 23.94 -7.21 5.80
CA ALA A 12 23.53 -8.01 4.65
C ALA A 12 22.01 -8.24 4.59
N GLU A 13 21.36 -8.52 5.73
CA GLU A 13 19.90 -8.65 5.79
C GLU A 13 19.18 -7.33 5.49
N ARG A 14 19.69 -6.20 6.00
CA ARG A 14 19.16 -4.87 5.66
C ARG A 14 19.31 -4.57 4.18
N ALA A 15 20.48 -4.85 3.59
CA ALA A 15 20.72 -4.65 2.16
C ALA A 15 19.79 -5.53 1.29
N LYS A 16 19.56 -6.78 1.69
CA LYS A 16 18.62 -7.71 1.04
C LYS A 16 17.17 -7.23 1.13
N ALA A 17 16.74 -6.72 2.29
CA ALA A 17 15.42 -6.12 2.45
C ALA A 17 15.24 -4.91 1.52
N LEU A 18 16.24 -4.03 1.46
CA LEU A 18 16.23 -2.86 0.59
C LEU A 18 16.22 -3.23 -0.90
N THR A 19 17.03 -4.19 -1.34
CA THR A 19 17.01 -4.66 -2.73
C THR A 19 15.68 -5.32 -3.08
N ARG A 20 15.05 -6.06 -2.15
CA ARG A 20 13.71 -6.62 -2.36
C ARG A 20 12.66 -5.54 -2.51
N GLN A 21 12.69 -4.50 -1.69
CA GLN A 21 11.78 -3.35 -1.84
C GLN A 21 11.98 -2.65 -3.19
N LEU A 22 13.23 -2.41 -3.60
CA LEU A 22 13.55 -1.81 -4.90
C LEU A 22 13.15 -2.70 -6.08
N LEU A 23 13.33 -4.02 -5.99
CA LEU A 23 12.91 -4.97 -7.02
C LEU A 23 11.38 -5.12 -7.10
N ALA A 24 10.69 -5.05 -5.96
CA ALA A 24 9.23 -5.02 -5.91
C ALA A 24 8.69 -3.72 -6.56
N PHE A 25 9.34 -2.59 -6.28
CA PHE A 25 9.03 -1.30 -6.91
C PHE A 25 9.37 -1.26 -8.42
N SER A 26 10.49 -1.88 -8.82
CA SER A 26 11.00 -1.92 -10.20
C SER A 26 10.29 -2.94 -11.07
N ARG A 27 9.65 -3.96 -10.47
CA ARG A 27 8.78 -4.89 -11.19
C ARG A 27 7.70 -4.05 -11.84
N ARG A 28 7.78 -3.93 -13.17
CA ARG A 28 6.64 -3.57 -14.00
C ARG A 28 5.61 -4.66 -13.77
N GLU A 29 4.72 -4.46 -12.80
CA GLU A 29 3.48 -5.21 -12.76
C GLU A 29 2.85 -5.05 -14.15
N LEU A 30 2.43 -6.17 -14.72
CA LEU A 30 1.69 -6.14 -15.97
C LEU A 30 0.37 -5.46 -15.65
N TYR A 31 0.30 -4.16 -15.91
CA TYR A 31 -0.88 -3.34 -15.68
C TYR A 31 -2.03 -3.91 -16.52
N ASP A 32 -2.99 -4.54 -15.86
CA ASP A 32 -4.20 -5.02 -16.52
C ASP A 32 -5.27 -3.94 -16.40
N ALA A 33 -5.15 -2.95 -17.29
CA ALA A 33 -6.07 -1.83 -17.33
C ALA A 33 -7.47 -2.32 -17.74
N GLN A 34 -8.37 -2.38 -16.77
CA GLN A 34 -9.75 -2.79 -16.92
C GLN A 34 -10.69 -1.61 -16.64
N ILE A 35 -11.91 -1.67 -17.18
CA ILE A 35 -12.96 -0.74 -16.81
C ILE A 35 -13.67 -1.30 -15.58
N PHE A 36 -13.68 -0.55 -14.47
CA PHE A 36 -14.34 -0.95 -13.24
C PHE A 36 -14.91 0.27 -12.50
N ASP A 37 -15.86 0.03 -11.61
CA ASP A 37 -16.42 1.07 -10.73
C ASP A 37 -15.45 1.37 -9.58
N LEU A 38 -14.78 2.52 -9.65
CA LEU A 38 -13.85 2.99 -8.63
C LEU A 38 -14.53 3.19 -7.28
N ARG A 39 -15.81 3.61 -7.29
CA ARG A 39 -16.59 3.80 -6.06
C ARG A 39 -16.71 2.46 -5.32
N ALA A 40 -17.12 1.42 -6.02
CA ALA A 40 -17.26 0.08 -5.43
C ALA A 40 -15.91 -0.44 -4.92
N ALA A 41 -14.83 -0.27 -5.69
CA ALA A 41 -13.50 -0.69 -5.25
C ALA A 41 -13.05 0.00 -3.95
N LEU A 42 -13.25 1.33 -3.83
CA LEU A 42 -12.90 2.06 -2.61
C LEU A 42 -13.80 1.69 -1.43
N ASP A 43 -15.09 1.44 -1.66
CA ASP A 43 -16.01 1.03 -0.59
C ASP A 43 -15.68 -0.39 -0.08
N GLU A 44 -15.30 -1.32 -0.96
CA GLU A 44 -14.79 -2.65 -0.58
C GLU A 44 -13.52 -2.57 0.28
N MET A 45 -12.69 -1.53 0.09
CA MET A 45 -11.50 -1.30 0.90
C MET A 45 -11.78 -0.76 2.30
N ARG A 46 -12.99 -0.27 2.61
CA ARG A 46 -13.32 0.38 3.90
C ARG A 46 -12.92 -0.46 5.11
N ALA A 47 -13.28 -1.74 5.11
CA ALA A 47 -12.97 -2.66 6.21
C ALA A 47 -11.45 -2.89 6.35
N LEU A 48 -10.74 -3.00 5.22
CA LEU A 48 -9.29 -3.17 5.21
C LEU A 48 -8.58 -1.92 5.75
N LEU A 49 -8.97 -0.73 5.28
CA LEU A 49 -8.39 0.54 5.71
C LEU A 49 -8.61 0.76 7.20
N SER A 50 -9.83 0.51 7.70
CA SER A 50 -10.15 0.59 9.13
C SER A 50 -9.28 -0.34 9.98
N ARG A 51 -8.97 -1.55 9.47
CA ARG A 51 -8.10 -2.51 10.17
C ARG A 51 -6.62 -2.10 10.17
N VAL A 52 -6.12 -1.51 9.07
CA VAL A 52 -4.70 -1.19 8.90
C VAL A 52 -4.29 0.09 9.65
N ILE A 53 -5.22 1.04 9.81
CA ILE A 53 -4.93 2.39 10.33
C ILE A 53 -4.94 2.45 11.88
N ALA A 54 -5.34 1.38 12.57
CA ALA A 54 -5.40 1.21 14.04
C ALA A 54 -6.59 1.91 14.75
N GLU A 55 -6.95 1.41 15.94
CA GLU A 55 -8.23 1.66 16.63
C GLU A 55 -8.50 3.11 17.03
N ASN A 56 -7.47 3.96 17.07
CA ASN A 56 -7.59 5.33 17.57
C ASN A 56 -7.77 6.37 16.46
N ILE A 57 -7.85 5.95 15.20
CA ILE A 57 -7.98 6.83 14.04
C ILE A 57 -9.25 6.42 13.28
N GLU A 58 -10.15 7.38 13.12
CA GLU A 58 -11.36 7.21 12.33
C GLU A 58 -11.03 7.31 10.83
N VAL A 59 -11.54 6.36 10.04
CA VAL A 59 -11.39 6.34 8.58
C VAL A 59 -12.75 6.59 7.95
N GLU A 60 -12.91 7.78 7.38
CA GLU A 60 -14.09 8.15 6.60
C GLU A 60 -13.80 8.06 5.09
N LEU A 61 -14.76 7.51 4.34
CA LEU A 61 -14.75 7.53 2.88
C LEU A 61 -16.02 8.23 2.41
N GLU A 62 -15.84 9.43 1.88
CA GLU A 62 -16.90 10.23 1.24
C GLU A 62 -16.99 9.85 -0.24
N LEU A 63 -17.90 8.94 -0.56
CA LEU A 63 -18.10 8.46 -1.93
C LEU A 63 -19.40 9.02 -2.50
N GLY A 64 -19.36 9.48 -3.75
CA GLY A 64 -20.55 9.92 -4.47
C GLY A 64 -21.60 8.80 -4.63
N PRO A 65 -22.87 9.14 -4.94
CA PRO A 65 -23.93 8.15 -5.06
C PRO A 65 -23.87 7.33 -6.35
N GLU A 66 -23.23 7.85 -7.40
CA GLU A 66 -23.19 7.23 -8.72
C GLU A 66 -21.92 6.40 -8.94
N PRO A 67 -21.99 5.31 -9.74
CA PRO A 67 -20.81 4.57 -10.16
C PRO A 67 -19.80 5.49 -10.88
N LEU A 68 -18.51 5.33 -10.54
CA LEU A 68 -17.43 6.05 -11.17
C LEU A 68 -16.56 5.08 -11.97
N ASN A 69 -16.95 4.80 -13.20
CA ASN A 69 -16.22 3.89 -14.07
C ASN A 69 -14.89 4.51 -14.54
N VAL A 70 -13.78 3.86 -14.22
CA VAL A 70 -12.43 4.25 -14.64
C VAL A 70 -11.76 3.12 -15.40
N ARG A 71 -10.86 3.47 -16.33
CA ARG A 71 -9.98 2.50 -17.01
C ARG A 71 -8.61 2.54 -16.33
N ALA A 72 -8.37 1.62 -15.42
CA ALA A 72 -7.12 1.52 -14.65
C ALA A 72 -6.86 0.07 -14.23
N ASP A 73 -5.66 -0.19 -13.70
CA ASP A 73 -5.42 -1.43 -12.97
C ASP A 73 -6.01 -1.31 -11.57
N ARG A 74 -6.94 -2.20 -11.23
CA ARG A 74 -7.68 -2.15 -9.96
C ARG A 74 -6.74 -2.34 -8.76
N GLY A 75 -5.85 -3.33 -8.83
CA GLY A 75 -4.92 -3.63 -7.73
C GLY A 75 -3.96 -2.48 -7.44
N GLN A 76 -3.52 -1.77 -8.47
CA GLN A 76 -2.69 -0.57 -8.33
C GLN A 76 -3.41 0.57 -7.63
N ILE A 77 -4.69 0.81 -7.94
CA ILE A 77 -5.50 1.82 -7.24
C ILE A 77 -5.68 1.45 -5.77
N GLU A 78 -5.94 0.17 -5.48
CA GLU A 78 -6.07 -0.31 -4.10
C GLU A 78 -4.75 -0.16 -3.33
N GLN A 79 -3.62 -0.54 -3.93
CA GLN A 79 -2.30 -0.39 -3.32
C GLN A 79 -1.93 1.08 -3.11
N LEU A 80 -2.22 1.96 -4.08
CA LEU A 80 -2.00 3.39 -3.96
C LEU A 80 -2.83 3.99 -2.82
N THR A 81 -4.10 3.60 -2.72
CA THR A 81 -5.00 4.03 -1.65
C THR A 81 -4.48 3.59 -0.28
N LEU A 82 -4.02 2.35 -0.16
CA LEU A 82 -3.42 1.83 1.07
C LEU A 82 -2.18 2.63 1.48
N ASN A 83 -1.28 2.91 0.53
CA ASN A 83 -0.06 3.68 0.78
C ASN A 83 -0.38 5.11 1.25
N LEU A 84 -1.38 5.76 0.64
CA LEU A 84 -1.82 7.09 1.06
C LEU A 84 -2.37 7.06 2.48
N ALA A 85 -3.19 6.05 2.81
CA ALA A 85 -3.75 5.92 4.14
C ALA A 85 -2.66 5.68 5.20
N THR A 86 -1.70 4.78 4.95
CA THR A 86 -0.58 4.55 5.88
C THR A 86 0.28 5.79 6.05
N ASN A 87 0.55 6.53 4.97
CA ASN A 87 1.31 7.78 5.05
C ASN A 87 0.54 8.85 5.85
N ALA A 88 -0.79 8.92 5.71
CA ALA A 88 -1.62 9.84 6.49
C ALA A 88 -1.55 9.51 7.98
N ARG A 89 -1.69 8.22 8.35
CA ARG A 89 -1.53 7.73 9.73
C ARG A 89 -0.17 8.12 10.31
N ASP A 90 0.91 7.82 9.58
CA ASP A 90 2.28 8.05 10.08
C ASP A 90 2.62 9.54 10.21
N ALA A 91 1.86 10.41 9.55
CA ALA A 91 1.97 11.87 9.67
C ALA A 91 1.10 12.46 10.78
N MET A 92 0.22 11.69 11.43
CA MET A 92 -0.59 12.15 12.56
C MET A 92 0.25 12.21 13.85
N PRO A 93 0.09 13.27 14.67
CA PRO A 93 0.82 13.46 15.92
C PRO A 93 0.36 12.57 17.08
#